data_AF-A0A2M8PMX3-F1
#
_entry.id   AF-A0A2M8PMX3-F1
#
_cell.length_a   1.000
_cell.length_b   1.000
_cell.length_c   1.000
_cell.angle_alpha   90.00
_cell.angle_beta   90.00
_cell.angle_gamma   90.00
#
_symmetry.space_group_name_H-M   'P 1'
#
loop_
_entity.id
_entity.type
_entity.pdbx_description
1 polymer ?
#
loop_
_entity_poly.entity_id
_entity_poly.type
_entity_poly.pdbx_seq_one_letter_code
_entity_poly.pdbx_strand_id
1 'polypeptide(L)' 'DISALAQDYTLVLRSDNGFNRYAEHHVLRGYPLRTIHSLMERSGFAIRHIVDTKTLQPIEESPTVSRILIAAEKVQNFA' A
#
# COMPACT_ATOMS: atom_id res chain seq x y z
N ASP A 1 11.47 2.79 -10.09
CA ASP A 1 10.88 1.45 -9.95
C ASP A 1 9.58 1.49 -9.19
N ILE A 2 8.48 1.16 -9.86
CA ILE A 2 7.19 0.81 -9.25
C ILE A 2 7.16 -0.71 -9.25
N SER A 3 7.01 -1.36 -8.11
CA SER A 3 6.76 -2.80 -8.07
C SER A 3 5.25 -3.02 -8.20
N ALA A 4 4.84 -3.69 -9.27
CA ALA A 4 3.46 -4.11 -9.45
C ALA A 4 3.29 -5.48 -8.76
N LEU A 5 2.39 -5.56 -7.78
CA LEU A 5 1.92 -6.82 -7.25
C LEU A 5 0.60 -7.12 -7.96
N ALA A 6 0.62 -8.10 -8.86
CA ALA A 6 -0.58 -8.63 -9.48
C ALA A 6 -1.19 -9.68 -8.53
N GLN A 7 -2.47 -9.52 -8.21
CA GLN A 7 -3.20 -10.50 -7.43
C GLN A 7 -4.39 -11.01 -8.25
N ASP A 8 -4.28 -12.27 -8.65
CA ASP A 8 -5.33 -13.02 -9.33
C ASP A 8 -6.29 -13.60 -8.30
N TYR A 9 -7.55 -13.17 -8.34
CA TYR A 9 -8.62 -13.82 -7.59
C TYR A 9 -9.55 -14.54 -8.55
N THR A 10 -9.74 -15.84 -8.34
CA THR A 10 -10.82 -16.60 -8.99
C THR A 10 -11.91 -16.87 -7.97
N LEU A 11 -13.06 -16.22 -8.14
CA LEU A 11 -14.27 -16.50 -7.39
C LEU A 11 -15.08 -17.57 -8.12
N VAL A 12 -15.42 -18.65 -7.42
CA VAL A 12 -16.33 -19.67 -7.94
C VAL A 12 -17.63 -19.57 -7.14
N LEU A 13 -18.66 -19.06 -7.78
CA LEU A 13 -19.98 -18.88 -7.16
C LEU A 13 -20.90 -20.02 -7.59
N ARG A 14 -21.50 -20.70 -6.62
CA ARG A 14 -22.56 -21.69 -6.88
C ARG A 14 -23.87 -20.93 -7.06
N SER A 15 -24.54 -21.17 -8.18
CA SER A 15 -25.89 -20.71 -8.47
C SER A 15 -26.81 -21.92 -8.66
N ASP A 16 -28.12 -21.68 -8.74
CA ASP A 16 -29.14 -22.71 -8.91
C ASP A 16 -28.94 -23.55 -10.19
N ASN A 17 -28.21 -23.01 -11.19
CA ASN A 17 -27.93 -23.65 -12.47
C ASN A 17 -26.48 -24.14 -12.63
N GLY A 18 -25.70 -24.17 -11.54
CA GLY A 18 -24.31 -24.64 -11.55
C GLY A 18 -23.29 -23.61 -11.05
N PHE A 19 -22.02 -23.89 -11.29
CA PHE A 19 -20.91 -23.04 -10.83
C PHE A 19 -20.51 -22.02 -11.90
N ASN A 20 -20.50 -20.75 -11.54
CA ASN A 20 -20.00 -19.67 -12.36
C ASN A 20 -18.61 -19.24 -11.87
N ARG A 21 -17.66 -19.13 -12.80
CA ARG A 21 -16.29 -18.66 -12.52
C ARG A 21 -16.18 -17.18 -12.88
N TYR A 22 -15.81 -16.36 -11.90
CA TYR A 22 -15.46 -14.96 -12.08
C TYR A 22 -13.98 -14.79 -11.79
N ALA A 23 -13.22 -14.38 -12.81
CA ALA A 23 -11.80 -14.06 -12.67
C ALA A 23 -11.64 -12.55 -12.74
N GLU A 24 -11.11 -11.94 -11.67
CA GLU A 24 -10.76 -10.53 -11.64
C GLU A 24 -9.25 -10.37 -11.43
N HIS A 25 -8.63 -9.53 -12.26
CA HIS A 25 -7.20 -9.24 -12.23
C HIS A 25 -6.99 -7.87 -11.58
N HIS A 26 -6.48 -7.85 -10.34
CA HIS A 26 -6.21 -6.60 -9.61
C HIS A 26 -4.70 -6.34 -9.58
N VAL A 27 -4.27 -5.17 -10.05
CA VAL A 27 -2.86 -4.75 -10.01
C VAL A 27 -2.70 -3.67 -8.95
N LEU A 28 -2.01 -4.01 -7.86
CA LEU A 28 -1.63 -3.06 -6.82
C LEU A 28 -0.27 -2.46 -7.18
N ARG A 29 -0.18 -1.13 -7.21
CA ARG A 29 1.10 -0.42 -7.39
C ARG A 29 1.72 -0.11 -6.03
N GLY A 30 2.89 -0.68 -5.77
CA GLY A 30 3.77 -0.26 -4.68
C GLY A 30 4.73 0.84 -5.13
N TYR A 31 4.95 1.83 -4.26
CA TYR A 31 5.98 2.86 -4.46
C TYR A 31 7.14 2.61 -3.48
N PRO A 32 8.40 2.82 -3.90
CA PRO A 32 9.53 2.83 -2.97
C PRO A 32 9.31 3.88 -1.87
N LEU A 33 9.76 3.59 -0.64
CA LEU A 33 9.60 4.51 0.51
C LEU A 33 10.09 5.92 0.20
N ARG A 34 11.25 6.08 -0.46
CA ARG A 34 11.75 7.39 -0.92
C ARG A 34 10.76 8.19 -1.75
N THR A 35 9.98 7.51 -2.60
CA THR A 35 8.98 8.17 -3.46
C THR A 35 7.80 8.64 -2.62
N ILE A 36 7.38 7.84 -1.65
CA ILE A 36 6.33 8.21 -0.70
C ILE A 36 6.76 9.42 0.14
N HIS A 37 8.00 9.43 0.65
CA HIS A 37 8.57 10.57 1.35
C HIS A 37 8.48 11.86 0.52
N SER A 38 9.00 11.86 -0.71
CA SER A 38 8.96 13.06 -1.56
C SER A 38 7.53 13.51 -1.90
N LEU A 39 6.58 12.59 -2.05
CA LEU A 39 5.18 12.94 -2.31
C LEU A 39 4.52 13.59 -1.09
N MET A 40 4.80 13.08 0.12
CA MET A 40 4.26 13.63 1.36
C MET A 40 4.82 15.03 1.64
N GLU A 41 6.13 15.22 1.49
CA GLU A 41 6.79 16.52 1.66
C GLU A 41 6.22 17.56 0.69
N ARG A 42 6.11 17.22 -0.60
CA ARG A 42 5.51 18.11 -1.61
C ARG A 42 4.05 18.45 -1.34
N SER A 43 3.34 17.59 -0.61
CA SER A 43 1.95 17.80 -0.23
C SER A 43 1.82 18.60 1.09
N GLY A 44 2.93 19.03 1.68
CA GLY A 44 2.95 19.78 2.95
C GLY A 44 2.73 18.89 4.17
N PHE A 45 3.10 17.61 4.10
CA PHE A 45 3.04 16.68 5.22
C PHE A 45 4.44 16.23 5.65
N ALA A 46 4.67 16.19 6.97
CA ALA A 46 5.86 15.59 7.56
C ALA A 46 5.52 14.18 8.07
N ILE A 47 6.22 13.18 7.56
CA ILE A 47 6.09 11.79 8.04
C ILE A 47 6.72 11.71 9.44
N ARG A 48 5.97 11.18 10.41
CA ARG A 48 6.42 10.96 11.79
C ARG A 48 6.81 9.51 12.04
N HIS A 49 6.01 8.57 11.52
CA HIS A 49 6.24 7.15 11.71
C HIS A 49 5.91 6.36 10.44
N ILE A 50 6.74 5.37 10.16
CA ILE A 50 6.47 4.31 9.19
C ILE A 50 6.69 2.99 9.92
N VAL A 51 5.65 2.16 10.02
CA VAL A 51 5.70 0.90 10.77
C VAL A 51 5.18 -0.27 9.93
N ASP A 52 5.72 -1.45 10.18
CA ASP A 52 5.17 -2.70 9.68
C ASP A 52 3.85 -3.01 10.39
N THR A 53 2.78 -3.28 9.64
CA THR A 53 1.45 -3.50 10.25
C THR A 53 1.33 -4.82 11.01
N LYS A 54 2.24 -5.78 10.81
CA LYS A 54 2.27 -7.06 11.54
C LYS A 54 3.09 -6.96 12.81
N THR A 55 4.28 -6.35 12.74
CA THR A 55 5.21 -6.31 13.88
C THR A 55 5.13 -5.03 14.70
N LEU A 56 4.49 -3.99 14.15
CA LEU A 56 4.45 -2.62 14.69
C LEU A 56 5.85 -2.02 14.92
N GLN A 57 6.88 -2.59 14.28
CA GLN A 57 8.25 -2.08 14.34
C GLN A 57 8.49 -1.01 13.27
N PRO A 58 9.37 -0.03 13.53
CA PRO A 58 9.81 0.93 12.53
C PRO A 58 10.38 0.24 11.30
N ILE A 59 10.08 0.77 10.13
CA ILE A 59 10.70 0.34 8.87
C ILE A 59 11.67 1.43 8.43
N GLU A 60 12.96 1.10 8.42
CA GLU A 60 14.00 2.02 7.94
C GLU A 60 14.23 1.81 6.44
N GLU A 61 14.41 0.55 6.01
CA GLU A 61 14.55 0.18 4.60
C GLU A 61 14.06 -1.27 4.43
N SER A 62 12.83 -1.50 3.95
CA SER A 62 12.37 -2.89 3.74
C SER A 62 12.52 -3.34 2.28
N PRO A 63 13.33 -4.39 2.02
CA PRO A 63 13.32 -5.15 0.77
C PRO A 63 12.22 -6.22 0.72
N THR A 64 11.41 -6.38 1.77
CA THR A 64 10.31 -7.36 1.82
C THR A 64 8.94 -6.69 1.72
N VAL A 65 8.06 -7.35 0.96
CA VAL A 65 6.66 -6.97 0.70
C VAL A 65 5.87 -7.04 2.01
N SER A 66 6.01 -6.02 2.84
CA SER A 66 5.22 -5.83 4.06
C SER A 66 4.19 -4.74 3.85
N ARG A 67 2.98 -4.95 4.39
CA ARG A 67 1.98 -3.89 4.48
C ARG A 67 2.43 -2.90 5.55
N ILE A 68 2.56 -1.64 5.17
CA ILE A 68 3.06 -0.57 6.03
C ILE A 68 1.93 0.38 6.45
N LEU A 69 2.08 1.00 7.61
CA LEU A 69 1.26 2.12 8.07
C LEU A 69 2.15 3.36 8.13
N ILE A 70 1.66 4.48 7.58
CA ILE A 70 2.37 5.77 7.59
C ILE A 70 1.54 6.75 8.40
N ALA A 71 2.13 7.30 9.46
CA ALA A 71 1.58 8.41 10.22
C ALA A 71 2.31 9.70 9.82
N ALA A 72 1.56 10.71 9.41
CA ALA A 72 2.09 12.00 9.00
C ALA A 72 1.23 13.14 9.54
N GLU A 73 1.86 14.29 9.79
CA GLU A 73 1.16 15.51 10.18
C GLU A 73 1.24 16.55 9.08
N LYS A 74 0.21 17.41 8.99
CA LYS A 74 0.24 18.56 8.09
C LYS A 74 1.15 19.62 8.70
N VAL A 75 2.15 20.05 7.95
CA VAL A 75 3.03 21.15 8.36
C VAL A 75 2.21 22.43 8.29
N GLN A 76 1.87 23.00 9.45
CA GLN A 76 1.30 24.34 9.52
C GLN A 76 2.45 25.32 9.27
N ASN A 77 2.53 25.85 8.04
CA ASN A 77 3.34 27.03 7.81
C ASN A 77 2.66 28.19 8.53
N PHE A 78 3.23 28.62 9.66
CA PHE A 78 2.92 29.94 10.22
C PHE A 78 3.46 30.96 9.21
N ALA A 79 2.55 31.46 8.37
CA ALA A 79 2.78 32.62 7.53
C ALA A 79 2.73 33.89 8.39
#